data_AF-X6D0S6-F1
#
_entry.id   AF-X6D0S6-F1
#
_cell.length_a   1.000
_cell.length_b   1.000
_cell.length_c   1.000
_cell.angle_alpha   90.00
_cell.angle_beta   90.00
_cell.angle_gamma   90.00
#
_symmetry.space_group_name_H-M   'P 1'
#
loop_
_entity.id
_entity.type
_entity.pdbx_description
1 polymer ?
#
loop_
_entity_poly.entity_id
_entity_poly.type
_entity_poly.pdbx_seq_one_letter_code
_entity_poly.pdbx_strand_id
1 'polypeptide(L)' 'MRAMASSPDANSRTQAAASRRIQEAKSRVMAVIGTLVDDGRAEWSRTATGEIELRLWTGEVFVLGEIFVTRVE' A
#
# COMPACT_ATOMS: atom_id res chain seq x y z
N MET A 1 -6.72 -33.50 -28.07
CA MET A 1 -5.51 -32.93 -27.43
C MET A 1 -5.92 -32.33 -26.10
N ARG A 2 -5.31 -32.78 -24.99
CA ARG A 2 -5.50 -32.19 -23.65
C ARG A 2 -4.44 -31.10 -23.48
N ALA A 3 -4.84 -29.86 -23.26
CA ALA A 3 -3.92 -28.78 -22.91
C ALA A 3 -3.27 -29.12 -21.56
N MET A 4 -1.97 -29.39 -21.55
CA MET A 4 -1.22 -29.47 -20.29
C MET A 4 -1.10 -28.05 -19.74
N ALA A 5 -1.72 -27.80 -18.59
CA ALA A 5 -1.49 -26.58 -17.84
C ALA A 5 0.00 -26.56 -17.42
N SER A 6 0.75 -25.57 -17.90
CA SER A 6 2.13 -25.38 -17.51
C SER A 6 2.17 -25.15 -16.00
N SER A 7 2.86 -26.03 -15.27
CA SER A 7 3.04 -25.85 -13.82
C SER A 7 3.88 -24.60 -13.60
N PRO A 8 3.46 -23.68 -12.70
CA PRO A 8 4.25 -22.49 -12.41
C PRO A 8 5.59 -22.92 -11.84
N ASP A 9 6.66 -22.42 -12.45
CA ASP A 9 8.04 -22.66 -12.01
C ASP A 9 8.26 -22.10 -10.59
N ALA A 10 9.30 -22.60 -9.92
CA ALA A 10 9.61 -22.21 -8.54
C ALA A 10 9.84 -20.70 -8.38
N ASN A 11 10.33 -20.01 -9.41
CA ASN A 11 10.59 -18.58 -9.38
C ASN A 11 9.27 -17.78 -9.45
N SER A 12 8.33 -18.19 -10.31
CA SER A 12 6.98 -17.62 -10.37
C SER A 12 6.22 -17.75 -9.05
N ARG A 13 6.34 -18.90 -8.38
CA ARG A 13 5.71 -19.13 -7.07
C ARG A 13 6.31 -18.24 -5.97
N THR A 14 7.63 -18.06 -6.00
CA THR A 14 8.35 -17.20 -5.05
C THR A 14 7.98 -15.73 -5.24
N GLN A 15 7.90 -15.27 -6.50
CA GLN A 15 7.45 -13.92 -6.83
C GLN A 15 6.02 -13.67 -6.35
N ALA A 16 5.09 -14.58 -6.64
CA ALA A 16 3.70 -14.44 -6.19
C ALA A 16 3.57 -14.39 -4.65
N ALA A 17 4.36 -15.20 -3.94
CA ALA A 17 4.41 -15.19 -2.48
C ALA A 17 4.99 -13.86 -1.94
N ALA A 18 6.03 -13.32 -2.58
CA ALA A 18 6.59 -12.02 -2.22
C ALA A 18 5.57 -10.88 -2.46
N SER A 19 4.91 -10.86 -3.62
CA SER A 19 3.86 -9.89 -3.93
C SER A 19 2.71 -9.94 -2.92
N ARG A 20 2.26 -11.13 -2.52
CA ARG A 20 1.22 -11.28 -1.50
C ARG A 20 1.65 -10.68 -0.16
N ARG A 21 2.88 -10.98 0.30
CA ARG A 21 3.42 -10.41 1.55
C ARG A 21 3.48 -8.89 1.52
N ILE A 22 3.86 -8.30 0.38
CA ILE A 22 3.87 -6.84 0.20
C ILE A 22 2.45 -6.27 0.32
N GLN A 23 1.45 -6.90 -0.31
CA GLN A 23 0.06 -6.45 -0.22
C GLN A 23 -0.51 -6.58 1.20
N GLU A 24 -0.18 -7.67 1.91
CA GLU A 24 -0.56 -7.84 3.31
C GLU A 24 0.08 -6.77 4.21
N ALA A 25 1.36 -6.46 4.01
CA ALA A 25 2.04 -5.40 4.74
C ALA A 25 1.40 -4.03 4.46
N LYS A 26 1.13 -3.72 3.18
CA LYS A 26 0.44 -2.48 2.77
C LYS A 26 -0.94 -2.38 3.42
N SER A 27 -1.71 -3.45 3.42
CA SER A 27 -3.03 -3.49 4.05
C SER A 27 -2.98 -3.17 5.55
N ARG A 28 -1.97 -3.70 6.28
CA ARG A 28 -1.78 -3.39 7.71
C ARG A 28 -1.44 -1.92 7.94
N VAL A 29 -0.56 -1.35 7.12
CA VAL A 29 -0.21 0.08 7.21
C VAL A 29 -1.44 0.94 6.97
N MET A 30 -2.22 0.64 5.92
CA MET A 30 -3.44 1.39 5.61
C MET A 30 -4.50 1.26 6.71
N ALA A 31 -4.60 0.11 7.39
CA ALA A 31 -5.49 -0.07 8.52
C ALA A 31 -5.10 0.83 9.71
N VAL A 32 -3.81 0.89 10.05
CA VAL A 32 -3.31 1.78 11.11
C VAL A 32 -3.56 3.25 10.76
N ILE A 33 -3.32 3.65 9.51
CA ILE A 33 -3.62 5.01 9.05
C ILE A 33 -5.11 5.32 9.16
N GLY A 34 -5.98 4.37 8.79
CA GLY A 34 -7.43 4.50 8.97
C GLY A 34 -7.81 4.76 10.43
N THR A 35 -7.23 4.01 11.38
CA THR A 35 -7.45 4.27 12.82
C THR A 35 -6.98 5.67 13.24
N LEU A 36 -5.86 6.17 12.70
CA LEU A 36 -5.42 7.54 13.00
C LEU A 36 -6.41 8.59 12.48
N VAL A 37 -7.03 8.35 11.33
CA VAL A 37 -8.07 9.23 10.77
C VAL A 37 -9.35 9.16 11.59
N ASP A 38 -9.80 7.95 11.94
CA ASP A 38 -10.99 7.73 12.76
C ASP A 38 -10.85 8.38 14.16
N ASP A 39 -9.64 8.34 14.73
CA ASP A 39 -9.30 9.00 16.01
C ASP A 39 -9.15 10.53 15.88
N GLY A 40 -9.27 11.11 14.67
CA GLY A 40 -9.08 12.54 14.42
C GLY A 40 -7.63 13.02 14.55
N ARG A 41 -6.66 12.09 14.51
CA ARG A 41 -5.22 12.37 14.61
C ARG A 41 -4.55 12.56 13.26
N ALA A 42 -5.26 12.25 12.19
CA ALA A 42 -4.85 12.49 10.82
C ALA A 42 -6.06 12.79 9.94
N GLU A 43 -5.81 13.41 8.80
CA GLU A 43 -6.74 13.54 7.70
C GLU A 43 -6.06 12.99 6.45
N TRP A 44 -6.82 12.40 5.54
CA TRP A 44 -6.28 12.00 4.25
C TRP A 44 -7.16 12.48 3.10
N SER A 45 -6.54 12.71 1.95
CA SER A 45 -7.24 13.07 0.72
C SER A 45 -6.57 12.40 -0.46
N ARG A 46 -7.31 12.29 -1.57
CA ARG A 46 -6.74 11.79 -2.82
C ARG A 46 -6.26 12.96 -3.66
N THR A 47 -5.00 12.94 -4.07
CA THR A 47 -4.41 13.96 -4.93
C THR A 47 -4.94 13.84 -6.37
N ALA A 48 -4.70 14.86 -7.18
CA ALA A 48 -5.03 14.85 -8.61
C ALA A 48 -4.30 13.74 -9.39
N THR A 49 -3.13 13.30 -8.91
CA THR A 49 -2.33 12.20 -9.47
C THR A 49 -2.84 10.82 -9.01
N GLY A 50 -3.83 10.78 -8.12
CA GLY A 50 -4.44 9.55 -7.61
C GLY A 50 -3.75 8.94 -6.39
N GLU A 51 -2.70 9.59 -5.89
CA GLU A 51 -1.98 9.25 -4.66
C GLU A 51 -2.79 9.69 -3.42
N ILE A 52 -2.36 9.24 -2.24
CA ILE A 52 -2.99 9.64 -0.98
C ILE A 52 -2.07 10.65 -0.30
N GLU A 53 -2.59 11.85 -0.05
CA GLU A 53 -1.97 12.81 0.86
C GLU A 53 -2.51 12.55 2.26
N LEU A 54 -1.62 12.33 3.21
CA LEU A 54 -1.89 12.12 4.63
C LEU A 54 -1.35 13.30 5.41
N ARG A 55 -2.22 14.04 6.08
CA ARG A 55 -1.86 15.15 6.96
C ARG A 55 -2.06 14.73 8.41
N LEU A 56 -0.98 14.71 9.18
CA LEU A 56 -1.04 14.43 10.60
C LEU A 56 -1.42 15.70 11.37
N TRP A 57 -2.07 15.52 12.52
CA TRP A 57 -2.39 16.60 13.46
C TRP A 57 -1.15 17.38 13.95
N THR A 58 0.05 16.79 13.87
CA THR A 58 1.34 17.44 14.15
C THR A 58 1.69 18.51 13.12
N GLY A 59 0.97 18.57 12.00
CA GLY A 59 1.27 19.41 10.84
C GLY A 59 2.15 18.71 9.79
N GLU A 60 2.65 17.51 10.08
CA GLU A 60 3.44 16.73 9.10
C GLU A 60 2.56 16.22 7.96
N VAL A 61 3.04 16.34 6.73
CA VAL A 61 2.35 15.88 5.52
C VAL A 61 3.17 14.79 4.84
N PHE A 62 2.50 13.73 4.42
CA PHE A 62 3.09 12.62 3.69
C PHE A 62 2.27 12.31 2.44
N VAL A 63 2.95 11.95 1.37
CA VAL A 63 2.34 11.37 0.17
C VAL A 63 2.62 9.87 0.15
N LEU A 64 1.55 9.09 0.14
CA LEU A 64 1.58 7.63 0.03
C LEU A 64 1.42 7.26 -1.44
N GLY A 65 2.56 7.06 -2.09
CA GLY A 65 2.64 6.55 -3.45
C GLY A 65 2.41 5.04 -3.51
N GLU A 66 2.48 4.48 -4.72
CA GLU A 66 2.32 3.03 -4.91
C GLU A 66 3.38 2.22 -4.15
N ILE A 67 4.63 2.70 -4.22
CA ILE A 67 5.83 2.02 -3.72
C ILE A 67 6.46 2.75 -2.53
N PHE A 68 6.42 4.08 -2.52
CA PHE A 68 7.13 4.90 -1.55
C PHE A 68 6.19 5.74 -0.70
N VAL A 69 6.64 6.06 0.51
CA VAL A 69 6.06 7.09 1.36
C VAL A 69 7.03 8.26 1.38
N THR A 70 6.58 9.43 0.98
CA THR A 70 7.39 10.64 0.88
C THR A 70 6.86 11.66 1.87
N ARG A 71 7.73 12.21 2.72
CA ARG A 71 7.36 13.36 3.57
C ARG A 71 7.45 14.64 2.73
N VAL A 72 6.42 15.47 2.79
CA VAL A 72 6.36 16.78 2.13
C VAL A 72 6.67 17.85 3.18
N GLU A 73 7.59 18.74 2.86
CA GLU A 73 8.00 19.88 3.71
C GLU A 73 7.02 21.05 3.59
#